data_AF-A0A4R2PFE3-F1
#
_entry.id   AF-A0A4R2PFE3-F1
#
_cell.length_a   1.000
_cell.length_b   1.000
_cell.length_c   1.000
_cell.angle_alpha   90.00
_cell.angle_beta   90.00
_cell.angle_gamma   90.00
#
_symmetry.space_group_name_H-M   'P 1'
#
loop_
_entity.id
_entity.type
_entity.pdbx_description
1 polymer ?
#
loop_
_entity_poly.entity_id
_entity_poly.type
_entity_poly.pdbx_seq_one_letter_code
_entity_poly.pdbx_strand_id
1 'polypeptide(L)'
;MDELRLSRRGMLAATLAGAAGAAGAAGVAASSSAAQQPSSAASAAPPSADAARLLAPRPPMGWNSWNSFATTITEAQARETAAIMREKLLPFGYDVFTVDIQWYEPNATSYEYNQVATPTLDAHGRVIPAPNRFPSSADGSGFTGLAAAVHAMGMRFGIHVMRGIPREAVKRNLPVLGTKLRAADVADTSSICAWNPDM
;
A
#
# COMPACT_ATOMS: atom_id res chain seq x y z
N MET A 1 -30.81 15.40 36.94
CA MET A 1 -30.62 14.54 35.76
C MET A 1 -29.54 15.18 34.88
N ASP A 2 -28.42 15.60 35.47
CA ASP A 2 -27.28 14.75 35.85
C ASP A 2 -26.60 14.11 34.64
N GLU A 3 -25.57 14.84 34.17
CA GLU A 3 -24.18 14.38 34.13
C GLU A 3 -23.95 12.91 33.73
N LEU A 4 -23.32 12.70 32.57
CA LEU A 4 -22.18 11.77 32.41
C LEU A 4 -21.48 12.00 31.07
N ARG A 5 -20.68 13.07 31.02
CA ARG A 5 -19.60 13.23 30.03
C ARG A 5 -18.42 12.39 30.50
N LEU A 6 -18.16 11.26 29.84
CA LEU A 6 -16.99 10.42 30.12
C LEU A 6 -15.72 11.08 29.56
N SER A 7 -14.98 11.74 30.46
CA SER A 7 -13.59 12.16 30.27
C SER A 7 -12.67 10.95 30.49
N ARG A 8 -11.84 10.61 29.50
CA ARG A 8 -10.69 9.71 29.69
C ARG A 8 -9.44 10.35 29.10
N ARG A 9 -8.86 11.27 29.87
CA ARG A 9 -7.45 11.68 29.72
C ARG A 9 -6.81 11.86 31.09
N GLY A 10 -5.78 11.06 31.31
CA GLY A 10 -4.76 11.23 32.35
C GLY A 10 -4.04 9.90 32.56
N MET A 11 -2.74 9.83 32.87
CA MET A 11 -1.60 10.74 32.80
C MET A 11 -0.41 9.91 33.35
N LEU A 12 0.82 10.14 32.84
CA LEU A 12 2.15 9.85 33.46
C LEU A 12 2.55 8.38 33.74
N ALA A 13 3.82 7.98 33.92
CA ALA A 13 5.18 8.40 33.52
C ALA A 13 6.17 7.48 34.28
N ALA A 14 7.39 7.35 33.72
CA ALA A 14 8.67 6.91 34.36
C ALA A 14 8.77 5.44 34.86
N THR A 15 9.85 4.72 34.58
CA THR A 15 11.16 4.94 35.23
C THR A 15 12.35 4.44 34.39
N LEU A 16 13.44 5.21 34.43
CA LEU A 16 14.81 4.83 34.06
C LEU A 16 15.54 4.36 35.32
N ALA A 17 16.33 3.30 35.22
CA ALA A 17 17.36 2.96 36.19
C ALA A 17 18.61 2.47 35.43
N GLY A 18 19.75 3.12 35.68
CA GLY A 18 21.05 2.76 35.11
C GLY A 18 21.88 1.86 36.02
N ALA A 19 23.03 1.42 35.52
CA ALA A 19 24.21 1.12 36.33
C ALA A 19 25.47 1.17 35.46
N ALA A 20 26.48 1.87 35.96
CA ALA A 20 27.81 2.03 35.41
C ALA A 20 28.71 0.83 35.77
N GLY A 21 29.74 0.59 34.95
CA GLY A 21 30.86 -0.28 35.27
C GLY A 21 32.10 0.17 34.47
N ALA A 22 33.17 0.51 35.19
CA ALA A 22 34.44 1.03 34.67
C ALA A 22 35.59 0.03 34.87
N ALA A 23 36.76 0.40 34.31
CA ALA A 23 38.10 -0.22 34.36
C ALA A 23 38.43 -1.18 33.18
N GLY A 24 39.62 -1.18 32.57
CA GLY A 24 40.87 -0.51 32.86
C GLY A 24 41.85 -0.60 31.68
N ALA A 25 42.97 0.10 31.81
CA ALA A 25 43.92 0.53 30.79
C ALA A 25 44.89 -0.54 30.25
N ALA A 26 45.47 -0.27 29.07
CA ALA A 26 46.89 -0.50 28.76
C ALA A 26 47.27 0.27 27.47
N GLY A 27 48.30 1.11 27.55
CA GLY A 27 48.80 1.90 26.42
C GLY A 27 49.87 1.20 25.61
N VAL A 28 50.18 1.78 24.45
CA VAL A 28 51.51 1.80 23.82
C VAL A 28 51.59 3.00 22.88
N ALA A 29 52.68 3.75 23.00
CA ALA A 29 53.01 4.86 22.13
C ALA A 29 53.62 4.34 20.82
N ALA A 30 53.21 4.91 19.69
CA ALA A 30 53.98 4.87 18.45
C ALA A 30 53.71 6.15 17.64
N SER A 31 54.76 6.94 17.51
CA SER A 31 54.86 8.14 16.68
C SER A 31 54.84 7.74 15.21
N SER A 32 53.98 8.36 14.39
CA SER A 32 54.14 8.31 12.93
C SER A 32 53.60 9.59 12.28
N SER A 33 54.47 10.14 11.43
CA SER A 33 54.44 11.44 10.75
C SER A 33 53.08 11.90 10.20
N ALA A 34 52.80 13.20 10.40
CA ALA A 34 51.82 13.95 9.64
C ALA A 34 52.22 14.00 8.16
N ALA A 35 51.63 13.13 7.35
CA ALA A 35 51.58 13.31 5.90
C ALA A 35 50.33 14.15 5.60
N GLN A 36 50.53 15.45 5.34
CA GLN A 36 49.48 16.34 4.85
C GLN A 36 49.05 15.86 3.45
N GLN A 37 47.87 15.25 3.36
CA GLN A 37 47.23 15.01 2.08
C GLN A 37 46.58 16.30 1.58
N PRO A 38 46.76 16.66 0.30
CA PRO A 38 46.11 17.84 -0.28
C PRO A 38 44.60 17.61 -0.33
N SER A 39 43.84 18.51 0.30
CA SER A 39 42.38 18.54 0.20
C SER A 39 41.99 18.97 -1.22
N SER A 40 41.70 18.02 -2.10
CA SER A 40 40.93 18.33 -3.30
C SER A 40 39.50 18.64 -2.85
N ALA A 41 39.14 19.92 -2.82
CA ALA A 41 37.75 20.32 -2.67
C ALA A 41 36.98 19.78 -3.89
N ALA A 42 36.30 18.66 -3.71
CA ALA A 42 35.31 18.20 -4.65
C ALA A 42 34.22 19.29 -4.70
N SER A 43 34.17 20.02 -5.82
CA SER A 43 33.07 20.92 -6.13
C SER A 43 31.78 20.09 -6.12
N ALA A 44 31.01 20.18 -5.04
CA ALA A 44 29.69 19.61 -4.98
C ALA A 44 28.88 20.21 -6.12
N ALA A 45 28.46 19.35 -7.07
CA ALA A 45 27.47 19.74 -8.06
C ALA A 45 26.24 20.30 -7.31
N PRO A 46 25.61 21.37 -7.82
CA PRO A 46 24.40 21.88 -7.20
C PRO A 46 23.39 20.73 -7.10
N PRO A 47 22.68 20.57 -5.97
CA PRO A 47 21.63 19.56 -5.87
C PRO A 47 20.67 19.76 -7.04
N SER A 48 20.39 18.68 -7.78
CA SER A 48 19.43 18.74 -8.89
C SER A 48 18.12 19.32 -8.35
N ALA A 49 17.49 20.19 -9.14
CA ALA A 49 16.19 20.81 -8.82
C ALA A 49 15.01 19.82 -8.76
N ASP A 50 15.30 18.52 -8.68
CA ASP A 50 14.39 17.41 -8.52
C ASP A 50 14.40 16.92 -7.06
N ALA A 51 14.58 17.85 -6.12
CA ALA A 51 14.29 17.62 -4.71
C ALA A 51 12.87 17.04 -4.63
N ALA A 52 12.80 15.75 -4.29
CA ALA A 52 11.62 14.90 -4.39
C ALA A 52 10.33 15.64 -4.06
N ARG A 53 9.55 15.97 -5.10
CA ARG A 53 8.22 16.55 -4.92
C ARG A 53 7.40 15.55 -4.10
N LEU A 54 7.04 15.92 -2.88
CA LEU A 54 6.17 15.11 -2.04
C LEU A 54 4.88 14.79 -2.82
N LEU A 55 4.58 13.51 -3.01
CA LEU A 55 3.39 13.06 -3.76
C LEU A 55 2.08 13.41 -3.03
N ALA A 56 2.14 13.54 -1.70
CA ALA A 56 1.01 13.92 -0.84
C ALA A 56 1.46 14.98 0.19
N PRO A 57 1.60 16.27 -0.21
CA PRO A 57 2.02 17.34 0.70
C PRO A 57 0.93 17.72 1.73
N ARG A 58 -0.28 17.19 1.58
CA ARG A 58 -1.40 17.27 2.52
C ARG A 58 -1.99 15.87 2.70
N PRO A 59 -2.67 15.60 3.83
CA PRO A 59 -3.39 14.33 4.00
C PRO A 59 -4.30 14.05 2.79
N PRO A 60 -4.20 12.88 2.15
CA PRO A 60 -5.11 12.51 1.06
C PRO A 60 -6.56 12.50 1.57
N MET A 61 -7.45 13.14 0.82
CA MET A 61 -8.89 13.16 1.12
C MET A 61 -9.64 12.47 -0.01
N GLY A 62 -10.58 11.59 0.34
CA GLY A 62 -11.22 10.78 -0.66
C GLY A 62 -12.34 9.89 -0.13
N TRP A 63 -12.73 8.94 -0.96
CA TRP A 63 -13.72 7.92 -0.68
C TRP A 63 -13.13 6.52 -0.90
N ASN A 64 -13.62 5.55 -0.14
CA ASN A 64 -13.21 4.16 -0.19
C ASN A 64 -14.45 3.25 -0.09
N SER A 65 -14.46 2.16 -0.86
CA SER A 65 -15.64 1.29 -0.97
C SER A 65 -15.94 0.41 0.24
N TRP A 66 -15.00 0.17 1.14
CA TRP A 66 -15.11 -0.84 2.20
C TRP A 66 -16.37 -0.67 3.07
N ASN A 67 -16.61 0.53 3.61
CA ASN A 67 -17.72 0.74 4.54
C ASN A 67 -19.11 0.68 3.90
N SER A 68 -19.21 0.77 2.57
CA SER A 68 -20.49 0.77 1.85
C SER A 68 -20.75 -0.56 1.14
N PHE A 69 -19.70 -1.15 0.59
CA PHE A 69 -19.79 -2.30 -0.30
C PHE A 69 -18.96 -3.50 0.17
N ALA A 70 -18.17 -3.36 1.25
CA ALA A 70 -17.19 -4.35 1.66
C ALA A 70 -16.31 -4.77 0.46
N THR A 71 -16.35 -6.05 0.13
CA THR A 71 -15.61 -6.67 -0.97
C THR A 71 -16.35 -6.65 -2.32
N THR A 72 -17.58 -6.14 -2.38
CA THR A 72 -18.56 -6.49 -3.43
C THR A 72 -18.80 -5.44 -4.51
N ILE A 73 -18.17 -4.26 -4.41
CA ILE A 73 -18.42 -3.16 -5.34
C ILE A 73 -18.28 -3.59 -6.81
N THR A 74 -19.20 -3.13 -7.65
CA THR A 74 -19.20 -3.33 -9.11
C THR A 74 -18.75 -2.06 -9.84
N GLU A 75 -18.37 -2.19 -11.12
CA GLU A 75 -17.96 -1.03 -11.92
C GLU A 75 -19.07 0.01 -12.08
N ALA A 76 -20.33 -0.41 -12.21
CA ALA A 76 -21.47 0.51 -12.30
C ALA A 76 -21.59 1.35 -11.02
N GLN A 77 -21.57 0.70 -9.85
CA GLN A 77 -21.60 1.38 -8.55
C GLN A 77 -20.37 2.28 -8.36
N ALA A 78 -19.20 1.85 -8.83
CA ALA A 78 -17.98 2.66 -8.75
C ALA A 78 -18.11 3.95 -9.57
N ARG A 79 -18.62 3.87 -10.79
CA ARG A 79 -18.86 5.03 -11.67
C ARG A 79 -19.90 5.98 -11.09
N GLU A 80 -20.99 5.44 -10.57
CA GLU A 80 -22.03 6.23 -9.91
C GLU A 80 -21.49 6.97 -8.67
N THR A 81 -20.79 6.25 -7.80
CA THR A 81 -20.20 6.83 -6.59
C THR A 81 -19.16 7.90 -6.92
N ALA A 82 -18.33 7.67 -7.95
CA ALA A 82 -17.38 8.67 -8.43
C ALA A 82 -18.10 9.93 -8.96
N ALA A 83 -19.23 9.79 -9.66
CA ALA A 83 -20.01 10.93 -10.12
C ALA A 83 -20.59 11.74 -8.95
N ILE A 84 -21.10 11.08 -7.91
CA ILE A 84 -21.58 11.73 -6.68
C ILE A 84 -20.42 12.45 -5.97
N MET A 85 -19.27 11.79 -5.82
CA MET A 85 -18.08 12.36 -5.22
C MET A 85 -17.61 13.61 -5.97
N ARG A 86 -17.60 13.58 -7.31
CA ARG A 86 -17.30 14.74 -8.17
C ARG A 86 -18.24 15.91 -7.88
N GLU A 87 -19.55 15.67 -7.76
CA GLU A 87 -20.53 16.74 -7.56
C GLU A 87 -20.48 17.31 -6.13
N LYS A 88 -20.35 16.43 -5.13
CA LYS A 88 -20.59 16.79 -3.72
C LYS A 88 -19.32 16.97 -2.89
N LEU A 89 -18.22 16.31 -3.21
CA LEU A 89 -17.03 16.24 -2.36
C LEU A 89 -15.78 16.86 -3.02
N LEU A 90 -15.63 16.71 -4.34
CA LEU A 90 -14.50 17.29 -5.08
C LEU A 90 -14.39 18.82 -4.94
N PRO A 91 -15.48 19.62 -4.91
CA PRO A 91 -15.37 21.07 -4.66
C PRO A 91 -14.73 21.42 -3.31
N PHE A 92 -14.72 20.47 -2.36
CA PHE A 92 -14.12 20.62 -1.03
C PHE A 92 -12.75 19.91 -0.91
N GLY A 93 -12.19 19.46 -2.04
CA GLY A 93 -10.85 18.90 -2.11
C GLY A 93 -10.73 17.39 -1.88
N TYR A 94 -11.84 16.65 -1.83
CA TYR A 94 -11.82 15.19 -1.81
C TYR A 94 -11.67 14.67 -3.24
N ASP A 95 -10.50 14.13 -3.57
CA ASP A 95 -10.09 13.86 -4.95
C ASP A 95 -9.45 12.47 -5.13
N VAL A 96 -9.56 11.57 -4.15
CA VAL A 96 -9.10 10.17 -4.26
C VAL A 96 -10.27 9.20 -4.20
N PHE A 97 -10.58 8.52 -5.31
CA PHE A 97 -11.60 7.47 -5.37
C PHE A 97 -10.93 6.09 -5.29
N THR A 98 -11.23 5.30 -4.26
CA THR A 98 -10.55 4.02 -4.00
C THR A 98 -11.50 2.83 -4.10
N VAL A 99 -11.14 1.84 -4.91
CA VAL A 99 -11.74 0.50 -4.89
C VAL A 99 -11.00 -0.35 -3.86
N ASP A 100 -11.69 -0.75 -2.80
CA ASP A 100 -11.10 -1.51 -1.71
C ASP A 100 -10.96 -3.01 -2.04
N ILE A 101 -10.57 -3.81 -1.06
CA ILE A 101 -10.05 -5.18 -1.18
C ILE A 101 -10.95 -6.12 -2.00
N GLN A 102 -10.32 -7.17 -2.56
CA GLN A 102 -10.99 -8.25 -3.27
C GLN A 102 -11.73 -7.85 -4.55
N TRP A 103 -11.36 -6.73 -5.19
CA TRP A 103 -11.77 -6.45 -6.57
C TRP A 103 -11.38 -7.53 -7.60
N TYR A 104 -10.41 -8.37 -7.25
CA TYR A 104 -9.98 -9.54 -8.02
C TYR A 104 -10.78 -10.82 -7.74
N GLU A 105 -11.59 -10.86 -6.67
CA GLU A 105 -12.35 -12.06 -6.27
C GLU A 105 -13.75 -12.01 -6.91
N PRO A 106 -14.04 -12.87 -7.90
CA PRO A 106 -15.33 -12.86 -8.60
C PRO A 106 -16.49 -13.30 -7.71
N ASN A 107 -16.22 -14.10 -6.66
CA ASN A 107 -17.23 -14.68 -5.78
C ASN A 107 -17.36 -13.94 -4.44
N ALA A 108 -16.88 -12.70 -4.36
CA ALA A 108 -16.97 -11.88 -3.15
C ALA A 108 -18.43 -11.45 -2.89
N THR A 109 -18.93 -11.65 -1.67
CA THR A 109 -20.36 -11.46 -1.35
C THR A 109 -20.66 -10.58 -0.13
N SER A 110 -19.69 -10.35 0.77
CA SER A 110 -19.94 -9.59 2.00
C SER A 110 -18.65 -9.02 2.64
N TYR A 111 -18.72 -8.70 3.94
CA TYR A 111 -17.56 -8.38 4.77
C TYR A 111 -16.71 -9.61 5.12
N GLU A 112 -17.28 -10.80 5.04
CA GLU A 112 -16.59 -12.06 5.28
C GLU A 112 -15.85 -12.51 4.02
N TYR A 113 -14.57 -12.84 4.19
CA TYR A 113 -13.76 -13.38 3.10
C TYR A 113 -14.08 -14.87 2.88
N ASN A 114 -14.18 -15.26 1.61
CA ASN A 114 -14.26 -16.66 1.23
C ASN A 114 -13.05 -17.42 1.76
N GLN A 115 -13.28 -18.53 2.47
CA GLN A 115 -12.19 -19.36 3.01
C GLN A 115 -11.31 -19.97 1.91
N VAL A 116 -11.91 -20.18 0.74
CA VAL A 116 -11.22 -20.61 -0.48
C VAL A 116 -11.42 -19.53 -1.53
N ALA A 117 -10.45 -18.63 -1.62
CA ALA A 117 -10.43 -17.59 -2.64
C ALA A 117 -10.08 -18.16 -4.02
N THR A 118 -10.68 -17.60 -5.05
CA THR A 118 -10.45 -17.91 -6.46
C THR A 118 -10.13 -16.62 -7.21
N PRO A 119 -9.01 -15.94 -6.86
CA PRO A 119 -8.71 -14.64 -7.42
C PRO A 119 -8.53 -14.73 -8.93
N THR A 120 -8.99 -13.72 -9.65
CA THR A 120 -8.73 -13.57 -11.08
C THR A 120 -7.26 -13.18 -11.25
N LEU A 121 -6.50 -13.98 -11.99
CA LEU A 121 -5.06 -13.79 -12.22
C LEU A 121 -4.76 -13.65 -13.70
N ASP A 122 -3.74 -12.86 -14.02
CA ASP A 122 -3.11 -12.90 -15.33
C ASP A 122 -2.14 -14.08 -15.47
N ALA A 123 -1.51 -14.19 -16.65
CA ALA A 123 -0.55 -15.26 -16.95
C ALA A 123 0.73 -15.23 -16.09
N HIS A 124 0.97 -14.15 -15.33
CA HIS A 124 2.16 -13.92 -14.52
C HIS A 124 1.86 -13.90 -13.02
N GLY A 125 0.67 -14.36 -12.60
CA GLY A 125 0.28 -14.44 -11.20
C GLY A 125 -0.06 -13.10 -10.55
N ARG A 126 -0.29 -12.04 -11.34
CA ARG A 126 -0.80 -10.76 -10.84
C ARG A 126 -2.32 -10.81 -10.78
N VAL A 127 -2.89 -10.31 -9.68
CA VAL A 127 -4.34 -10.15 -9.57
C VAL A 127 -4.85 -9.12 -10.57
N ILE A 128 -5.97 -9.43 -11.23
CA ILE A 128 -6.66 -8.55 -12.20
C ILE A 128 -8.14 -8.36 -11.80
N PRO A 129 -8.80 -7.27 -12.19
CA PRO A 129 -10.20 -7.03 -11.83
C PRO A 129 -11.10 -8.13 -12.37
N ALA A 130 -11.94 -8.67 -11.49
CA ALA A 130 -12.86 -9.75 -11.84
C ALA A 130 -13.85 -9.26 -12.92
N PRO A 131 -13.81 -9.79 -14.16
CA PRO A 131 -14.58 -9.22 -15.28
C PRO A 131 -16.10 -9.27 -15.09
N ASN A 132 -16.61 -10.20 -14.28
CA ASN A 132 -18.04 -10.25 -13.92
C ASN A 132 -18.49 -9.03 -13.11
N ARG A 133 -17.58 -8.40 -12.36
CA ARG A 133 -17.83 -7.19 -11.55
C ARG A 133 -17.32 -5.92 -12.21
N PHE A 134 -16.27 -6.05 -13.03
CA PHE A 134 -15.65 -4.96 -13.79
C PHE A 134 -15.60 -5.30 -15.28
N PRO A 135 -16.74 -5.22 -16.01
CA PRO A 135 -16.80 -5.65 -17.41
C PRO A 135 -15.80 -4.96 -18.34
N SER A 136 -15.38 -3.72 -18.02
CA SER A 136 -14.34 -3.04 -18.81
C SER A 136 -12.97 -3.70 -18.75
N SER A 137 -12.72 -4.61 -17.80
CA SER A 137 -11.45 -5.34 -17.69
C SER A 137 -11.41 -6.63 -18.52
N ALA A 138 -12.51 -7.03 -19.16
CA ALA A 138 -12.68 -8.33 -19.80
C ALA A 138 -11.68 -8.62 -20.93
N ASP A 139 -11.14 -7.58 -21.57
CA ASP A 139 -10.13 -7.67 -22.63
C ASP A 139 -8.68 -7.72 -22.12
N GLY A 140 -8.48 -7.73 -20.80
CA GLY A 140 -7.16 -7.69 -20.17
C GLY A 140 -6.62 -6.28 -19.92
N SER A 141 -7.40 -5.22 -20.20
CA SER A 141 -7.01 -3.83 -19.92
C SER A 141 -7.00 -3.47 -18.43
N GLY A 142 -7.49 -4.36 -17.57
CA GLY A 142 -7.51 -4.16 -16.12
C GLY A 142 -8.38 -2.97 -15.72
N PHE A 143 -7.89 -2.11 -14.82
CA PHE A 143 -8.64 -0.93 -14.38
C PHE A 143 -8.54 0.27 -15.32
N THR A 144 -7.91 0.15 -16.49
CA THR A 144 -7.66 1.29 -17.39
C THR A 144 -8.93 2.08 -17.71
N GLY A 145 -10.03 1.39 -18.07
CA GLY A 145 -11.30 2.05 -18.41
C GLY A 145 -11.99 2.75 -17.24
N LEU A 146 -11.93 2.17 -16.04
CA LEU A 146 -12.49 2.78 -14.83
C LEU A 146 -11.64 3.97 -14.35
N ALA A 147 -10.32 3.79 -14.29
CA ALA A 147 -9.38 4.83 -13.88
C ALA A 147 -9.45 6.06 -14.82
N ALA A 148 -9.52 5.83 -16.14
CA ALA A 148 -9.67 6.91 -17.11
C ALA A 148 -10.96 7.73 -16.89
N ALA A 149 -12.07 7.09 -16.53
CA ALA A 149 -13.31 7.79 -16.24
C ALA A 149 -13.23 8.61 -14.95
N VAL A 150 -12.60 8.07 -13.90
CA VAL A 150 -12.33 8.82 -12.64
C VAL A 150 -11.41 10.02 -12.90
N HIS A 151 -10.36 9.84 -13.71
CA HIS A 151 -9.46 10.93 -14.10
C HIS A 151 -10.18 12.01 -14.93
N ALA A 152 -11.07 11.63 -15.84
CA ALA A 152 -11.89 12.58 -16.61
C ALA A 152 -12.85 13.41 -15.74
N MET A 153 -13.19 12.92 -14.54
CA MET A 153 -13.95 13.69 -13.53
C MET A 153 -13.08 14.66 -12.72
N GLY A 154 -11.76 14.67 -12.92
CA GLY A 154 -10.81 15.51 -12.17
C GLY A 154 -10.33 14.90 -10.86
N MET A 155 -10.54 13.59 -10.65
CA MET A 155 -10.13 12.87 -9.44
C MET A 155 -8.97 11.90 -9.74
N ARG A 156 -8.36 11.33 -8.70
CA ARG A 156 -7.35 10.27 -8.74
C ARG A 156 -7.97 8.92 -8.42
N PHE A 157 -7.46 7.86 -9.03
CA PHE A 157 -7.91 6.49 -8.81
C PHE A 157 -6.95 5.72 -7.89
N GLY A 158 -7.50 5.02 -6.90
CA GLY A 158 -6.76 4.17 -5.97
C GLY A 158 -7.32 2.75 -5.91
N ILE A 159 -6.48 1.80 -5.53
CA ILE A 159 -6.87 0.40 -5.29
C ILE A 159 -6.24 -0.10 -3.99
N HIS A 160 -6.94 -1.00 -3.30
CA HIS A 160 -6.36 -1.78 -2.21
C HIS A 160 -5.60 -3.00 -2.76
N VAL A 161 -4.49 -3.37 -2.15
CA VAL A 161 -3.78 -4.64 -2.45
C VAL A 161 -3.41 -5.35 -1.15
N MET A 162 -3.50 -6.68 -1.17
CA MET A 162 -2.97 -7.50 -0.09
C MET A 162 -1.45 -7.66 -0.25
N ARG A 163 -0.73 -7.67 0.88
CA ARG A 163 0.72 -7.93 0.88
C ARG A 163 0.99 -9.34 0.36
N GLY A 164 1.98 -9.47 -0.53
CA GLY A 164 2.54 -10.76 -0.93
C GLY A 164 2.17 -11.16 -2.35
N ILE A 165 2.04 -12.47 -2.57
CA ILE A 165 1.77 -13.11 -3.85
C ILE A 165 0.56 -14.05 -3.66
N PRO A 166 -0.38 -14.16 -4.63
CA PRO A 166 -1.56 -15.00 -4.45
C PRO A 166 -1.18 -16.46 -4.22
N ARG A 167 -1.82 -17.12 -3.23
CA ARG A 167 -1.61 -18.55 -3.00
C ARG A 167 -1.95 -19.38 -4.23
N GLU A 168 -2.95 -18.96 -4.99
CA GLU A 168 -3.34 -19.61 -6.24
C GLU A 168 -2.25 -19.47 -7.32
N ALA A 169 -1.51 -18.35 -7.37
CA ALA A 169 -0.37 -18.18 -8.26
C ALA A 169 0.78 -19.13 -7.88
N VAL A 170 1.03 -19.30 -6.57
CA VAL A 170 2.03 -20.24 -6.03
C VAL A 170 1.65 -21.69 -6.33
N LYS A 171 0.39 -22.07 -6.07
CA LYS A 171 -0.14 -23.42 -6.36
C LYS A 171 -0.06 -23.79 -7.84
N ARG A 172 -0.38 -22.85 -8.72
CA ARG A 172 -0.22 -23.00 -10.19
C ARG A 172 1.23 -22.82 -10.65
N ASN A 173 2.09 -22.38 -9.74
CA ASN A 173 3.49 -22.02 -9.96
C ASN A 173 3.68 -21.08 -11.17
N LEU A 174 2.89 -20.01 -11.27
CA LEU A 174 2.91 -19.12 -12.44
C LEU A 174 4.27 -18.40 -12.62
N PRO A 175 4.67 -18.08 -13.86
CA PRO A 175 5.96 -17.42 -14.12
C PRO A 175 5.99 -15.98 -13.59
N VAL A 176 7.12 -15.56 -13.01
CA VAL A 176 7.34 -14.15 -12.63
C VAL A 176 7.86 -13.38 -13.84
N LEU A 177 7.09 -12.37 -14.26
CA LEU A 177 7.38 -11.57 -15.45
C LEU A 177 8.81 -11.00 -15.42
N GLY A 178 9.55 -11.15 -16.53
CA GLY A 178 10.90 -10.61 -16.68
C GLY A 178 12.01 -11.44 -16.03
N THR A 179 11.70 -12.63 -15.48
CA THR A 179 12.68 -13.49 -14.82
C THR A 179 12.57 -14.95 -15.28
N LYS A 180 13.51 -15.79 -14.83
CA LYS A 180 13.41 -17.27 -14.96
C LYS A 180 12.71 -17.91 -13.75
N LEU A 181 12.39 -17.13 -12.72
CA LEU A 181 11.76 -17.59 -11.50
C LEU A 181 10.26 -17.76 -11.69
N ARG A 182 9.67 -18.60 -10.84
CA ARG A 182 8.23 -18.84 -10.76
C ARG A 182 7.72 -18.49 -9.37
N ALA A 183 6.40 -18.42 -9.21
CA ALA A 183 5.75 -17.98 -7.98
C ALA A 183 6.21 -18.78 -6.75
N ALA A 184 6.44 -20.09 -6.87
CA ALA A 184 6.93 -20.92 -5.76
C ALA A 184 8.39 -20.62 -5.36
N ASP A 185 9.20 -20.04 -6.26
CA ASP A 185 10.60 -19.72 -5.97
C ASP A 185 10.75 -18.45 -5.12
N VAL A 186 9.70 -17.61 -5.07
CA VAL A 186 9.73 -16.28 -4.43
C VAL A 186 8.75 -16.14 -3.26
N ALA A 187 7.89 -17.14 -3.03
CA ALA A 187 6.88 -17.09 -1.98
C ALA A 187 7.45 -17.55 -0.63
N ASP A 188 7.24 -16.74 0.41
CA ASP A 188 7.36 -17.19 1.80
C ASP A 188 6.00 -17.72 2.26
N THR A 189 5.81 -19.04 2.19
CA THR A 189 4.55 -19.70 2.57
C THR A 189 4.29 -19.71 4.07
N SER A 190 5.25 -19.26 4.90
CA SER A 190 5.06 -19.07 6.34
C SER A 190 4.56 -17.66 6.69
N SER A 191 4.72 -16.69 5.78
CA SER A 191 4.36 -15.28 5.98
C SER A 191 2.92 -14.96 5.58
N ILE A 192 1.96 -15.47 6.36
CA ILE A 192 0.53 -15.35 6.05
C ILE A 192 -0.13 -14.08 6.62
N CYS A 193 -1.31 -13.75 6.09
CA CYS A 193 -2.26 -12.86 6.75
C CYS A 193 -3.21 -13.66 7.65
N ALA A 194 -3.34 -13.29 8.92
CA ALA A 194 -4.17 -14.04 9.88
C ALA A 194 -5.68 -13.89 9.63
N TRP A 195 -6.11 -12.86 8.89
CA TRP A 195 -7.52 -12.51 8.71
C TRP A 195 -8.01 -12.62 7.26
N ASN A 196 -7.15 -12.95 6.29
CA ASN A 196 -7.53 -13.14 4.90
C ASN A 196 -6.67 -14.24 4.24
N PRO A 197 -7.27 -15.20 3.51
CA PRO A 197 -6.56 -16.35 2.97
C PRO A 197 -6.01 -16.17 1.54
N ASP A 198 -6.16 -15.01 0.91
CA ASP A 198 -5.93 -14.82 -0.54
C ASP A 198 -4.44 -14.91 -0.92
N MET A 199 -3.57 -14.36 -0.05
CA MET A 199 -2.11 -14.28 -0.23
C MET A 199 -1.35 -15.21 0.74
#